data_AF-A0A151T0Q3-F1
#
_entry.id   AF-A0A151T0Q3-F1
#
_cell.length_a   1.000
_cell.length_b   1.000
_cell.length_c   1.000
_cell.angle_alpha   90.00
_cell.angle_beta   90.00
_cell.angle_gamma   90.00
#
_symmetry.space_group_name_H-M   'P 1'
#
loop_
_entity.id
_entity.type
_entity.pdbx_description
1 polymer ?
#
loop_
_entity_poly.entity_id
_entity_poly.type
_entity_poly.pdbx_seq_one_letter_code
_entity_poly.pdbx_strand_id
1 'polypeptide(L)'
;MLVGEAEHWWRGTHHMLVARGVTVDWECFKRVFLEKYFPESVRHAKEAEFMQLHQGGMSMSDYAMRFEHLACFYSQTISKAWKCRKFAEGLR
;
A
#
# COMPACT_ATOMS: atom_id res chain seq x y z
N MET A 1 10.24 -5.55 13.86
CA MET A 1 11.64 -5.84 13.51
C MET A 1 11.64 -6.39 12.09
N LEU A 2 12.55 -5.93 11.22
CA LEU A 2 12.78 -6.58 9.93
C LEU A 2 13.50 -7.91 10.17
N VAL A 3 13.20 -8.91 9.36
CA VAL A 3 13.77 -10.26 9.47
C VAL A 3 14.17 -10.77 8.10
N GLY A 4 15.19 -11.63 8.05
CA GLY A 4 15.63 -12.27 6.81
C GLY A 4 16.16 -11.29 5.77
N GLU A 5 15.70 -11.43 4.52
CA GLU A 5 16.14 -10.62 3.37
C GLU A 5 15.97 -9.11 3.62
N ALA A 6 14.86 -8.72 4.27
CA ALA A 6 14.56 -7.33 4.54
C ALA A 6 15.55 -6.69 5.52
N GLU A 7 16.04 -7.45 6.50
CA GLU A 7 17.08 -6.98 7.42
C GLU A 7 18.42 -6.79 6.68
N HIS A 8 18.79 -7.74 5.84
CA HIS A 8 20.03 -7.69 5.06
C HIS A 8 20.04 -6.49 4.10
N TRP A 9 18.95 -6.30 3.35
CA TRP A 9 18.77 -5.15 2.46
C TRP A 9 18.81 -3.83 3.22
N TRP A 10 18.10 -3.73 4.36
CA TRP A 10 18.03 -2.49 5.13
C TRP A 10 19.41 -2.10 5.68
N ARG A 11 20.22 -3.07 6.13
CA ARG A 11 21.59 -2.81 6.62
C ARG A 11 22.47 -2.14 5.56
N GLY A 12 22.46 -2.65 4.33
CA GLY A 12 23.23 -2.07 3.22
C GLY A 12 22.70 -0.69 2.81
N THR A 13 21.38 -0.57 2.69
CA THR A 13 20.72 0.70 2.33
C THR A 13 20.97 1.78 3.37
N HIS A 14 20.85 1.46 4.65
CA HIS A 14 21.14 2.36 5.76
C HIS A 14 22.58 2.86 5.71
N HIS A 15 23.55 1.97 5.50
CA HIS A 15 24.95 2.35 5.40
C HIS A 15 25.20 3.33 4.24
N MET A 16 24.63 3.05 3.06
CA MET A 16 24.71 3.95 1.91
C MET A 16 24.07 5.32 2.17
N LEU A 17 22.90 5.36 2.83
CA LEU A 17 22.21 6.61 3.14
C LEU A 17 23.04 7.49 4.09
N VAL A 18 23.61 6.89 5.14
CA VAL A 18 24.50 7.59 6.07
C VAL A 18 25.77 8.08 5.37
N ALA A 19 26.38 7.27 4.51
CA ALA A 19 27.56 7.67 3.74
C ALA A 19 27.29 8.86 2.79
N ARG A 20 26.04 9.03 2.34
CA ARG A 20 25.57 10.16 1.52
C ARG A 20 25.16 11.38 2.36
N GLY A 21 25.31 11.33 3.68
CA GLY A 21 24.87 12.41 4.59
C GLY A 21 23.35 12.52 4.71
N VAL A 22 22.58 11.51 4.30
CA VAL A 22 21.12 11.50 4.45
C VAL A 22 20.79 11.18 5.90
N THR A 23 19.96 12.01 6.52
CA THR A 23 19.40 11.71 7.84
C THR A 23 18.44 10.53 7.73
N VAL A 24 18.73 9.44 8.44
CA VAL A 24 17.90 8.24 8.45
C VAL A 24 16.91 8.33 9.62
N ASP A 25 15.80 9.02 9.39
CA ASP A 25 14.65 9.03 10.28
C ASP A 25 13.58 8.02 9.83
N TRP A 26 12.47 7.97 10.57
CA TRP A 26 11.36 7.07 10.27
C TRP A 26 10.70 7.34 8.91
N GLU A 27 10.62 8.60 8.49
CA GLU A 27 10.05 8.97 7.19
C GLU A 27 10.95 8.51 6.03
N CYS A 28 12.26 8.68 6.19
CA CYS A 28 13.26 8.19 5.24
C CYS A 28 13.18 6.67 5.12
N PHE A 29 13.15 5.94 6.24
CA PHE A 29 12.95 4.50 6.23
C PHE A 29 11.69 4.10 5.47
N LYS A 30 10.53 4.66 5.83
CA LYS A 30 9.24 4.34 5.20
C LYS A 30 9.28 4.57 3.69
N ARG A 31 9.81 5.71 3.25
CA ARG A 31 9.90 6.03 1.82
C ARG A 31 10.71 4.96 1.06
N VAL A 32 11.93 4.67 1.51
CA VAL A 32 12.83 3.74 0.81
C VAL A 32 12.34 2.30 0.92
N PHE A 33 11.70 1.94 2.04
CA PHE A 33 11.02 0.66 2.22
C PHE A 33 9.86 0.48 1.23
N LEU A 34 8.99 1.49 1.12
CA LEU A 34 7.86 1.46 0.18
C LEU A 34 8.35 1.44 -1.27
N GLU A 35 9.39 2.20 -1.62
CA GLU A 35 9.97 2.15 -2.97
C GLU A 35 10.50 0.75 -3.33
N LYS A 36 11.13 0.05 -2.39
CA LYS A 36 11.69 -1.29 -2.61
C LYS A 36 10.62 -2.38 -2.72
N TYR A 37 9.64 -2.37 -1.82
CA TYR A 37 8.68 -3.48 -1.67
C TYR A 37 7.30 -3.20 -2.27
N PHE A 38 6.98 -1.92 -2.49
CA PHE A 38 5.74 -1.45 -3.10
C PHE A 38 6.03 -0.46 -4.24
N PRO A 39 6.72 -0.92 -5.30
CA PRO A 39 7.06 -0.07 -6.43
C PRO A 39 5.79 0.53 -7.06
N GLU A 40 5.96 1.65 -7.74
CA GLU A 40 4.85 2.43 -8.30
C GLU A 40 3.94 1.59 -9.22
N SER A 41 4.51 0.66 -9.99
CA SER A 41 3.75 -0.27 -10.83
C SER A 41 2.82 -1.19 -10.03
N VAL A 42 3.28 -1.69 -8.88
CA VAL A 42 2.46 -2.54 -7.98
C VAL A 42 1.36 -1.70 -7.34
N ARG A 43 1.66 -0.46 -6.93
CA ARG A 43 0.64 0.47 -6.44
C ARG A 43 -0.44 0.75 -7.50
N HIS A 44 -0.04 1.12 -8.72
CA HIS A 44 -0.98 1.38 -9.82
C HIS A 44 -1.83 0.15 -10.14
N ALA A 45 -1.25 -1.05 -10.12
CA ALA A 45 -2.00 -2.28 -10.28
C ALA A 45 -3.03 -2.48 -9.15
N LYS A 46 -2.68 -2.18 -7.90
CA LYS A 46 -3.60 -2.25 -6.76
C LYS A 46 -4.69 -1.19 -6.80
N GLU A 47 -4.39 0.01 -7.25
CA GLU A 47 -5.39 1.05 -7.48
C GLU A 47 -6.36 0.66 -8.60
N ALA A 48 -5.86 0.08 -9.70
CA ALA A 48 -6.73 -0.42 -10.77
C ALA A 48 -7.62 -1.56 -10.28
N GLU A 49 -7.07 -2.52 -9.50
CA GLU A 49 -7.82 -3.61 -8.86
C GLU A 49 -8.93 -3.05 -7.96
N PHE A 50 -8.62 -2.03 -7.15
CA PHE A 50 -9.60 -1.36 -6.29
C PHE A 50 -10.71 -0.67 -7.08
N MET A 51 -10.37 0.03 -8.15
CA MET A 51 -11.35 0.76 -8.98
C MET A 51 -12.29 -0.19 -9.71
N GLN A 52 -11.83 -1.39 -10.05
CA GLN A 52 -12.62 -2.44 -10.71
C GLN A 52 -13.29 -3.41 -9.73
N LEU A 53 -13.10 -3.24 -8.41
CA LEU A 53 -13.66 -4.14 -7.41
C LEU A 53 -15.19 -4.03 -7.35
N HIS A 54 -15.85 -5.15 -7.64
CA HIS A 54 -17.29 -5.34 -7.45
C HIS A 54 -17.51 -6.62 -6.64
N GLN A 55 -18.61 -6.69 -5.88
CA GLN A 55 -18.96 -7.83 -5.06
C GLN A 55 -19.08 -9.10 -5.90
N GLY A 56 -19.75 -9.03 -7.05
CA GLY A 56 -19.88 -10.16 -7.96
C GLY A 56 -20.56 -11.37 -7.29
N GLY A 57 -19.83 -12.48 -7.16
CA GLY A 57 -20.27 -13.68 -6.44
C GLY A 57 -19.70 -13.82 -5.02
N MET A 58 -18.98 -12.82 -4.52
CA MET A 58 -18.40 -12.84 -3.17
C MET A 58 -19.48 -12.65 -2.11
N SER A 59 -19.25 -13.22 -0.93
CA SER A 59 -20.02 -12.85 0.26
C SER A 59 -19.80 -11.37 0.59
N MET A 60 -20.76 -10.76 1.29
CA MET A 60 -20.62 -9.37 1.77
C MET A 60 -19.36 -9.17 2.62
N SER A 61 -19.01 -10.15 3.46
CA SER A 61 -17.81 -10.11 4.30
C SER A 61 -16.52 -10.18 3.49
N ASP A 62 -16.45 -11.05 2.48
CA ASP A 62 -15.26 -11.17 1.63
C ASP A 62 -15.05 -9.91 0.79
N TYR A 63 -16.15 -9.35 0.27
CA TYR A 63 -16.12 -8.07 -0.44
C TYR A 63 -15.64 -6.93 0.48
N ALA A 64 -16.17 -6.82 1.69
CA ALA A 64 -15.76 -5.78 2.65
C ALA A 64 -14.29 -5.90 3.05
N MET A 65 -13.82 -7.12 3.30
CA MET A 65 -12.41 -7.37 3.61
C MET A 65 -11.50 -6.99 2.45
N ARG A 66 -11.85 -7.37 1.21
CA ARG A 66 -11.09 -6.98 0.02
C ARG A 66 -11.12 -5.47 -0.21
N PHE A 67 -12.26 -4.83 0.00
CA PHE A 67 -12.42 -3.39 -0.16
C PHE A 67 -11.49 -2.62 0.78
N GLU A 68 -11.49 -2.94 2.08
CA GLU A 68 -10.61 -2.25 3.02
C GLU A 68 -9.14 -2.56 2.79
N HIS A 69 -8.80 -3.81 2.43
CA HIS A 69 -7.43 -4.16 2.08
C HIS A 69 -6.91 -3.35 0.88
N LEU A 70 -7.71 -3.22 -0.18
CA LEU A 70 -7.34 -2.47 -1.37
C LEU A 70 -7.38 -0.96 -1.15
N ALA A 71 -8.29 -0.46 -0.31
CA ALA A 71 -8.38 0.96 0.05
C ALA A 71 -7.12 1.47 0.76
N CYS A 72 -6.37 0.60 1.45
CA CYS A 72 -5.09 0.95 2.06
C CYS A 72 -3.99 1.29 1.04
N PHE A 73 -4.10 0.79 -0.19
CA PHE A 73 -3.12 1.06 -1.26
C PHE A 73 -3.46 2.29 -2.09
N TYR A 74 -4.65 2.86 -1.91
CA TYR A 74 -5.05 4.04 -2.66
C TYR A 74 -4.30 5.27 -2.17
N SER A 75 -3.47 5.83 -3.04
CA SER A 75 -2.55 6.90 -2.69
C SER A 75 -3.21 8.26 -2.45
N GLN A 76 -4.47 8.44 -2.89
CA GLN A 76 -5.19 9.69 -2.72
C GLN A 76 -5.92 9.75 -1.38
N THR A 77 -6.12 10.97 -0.88
CA THR A 77 -6.89 11.21 0.35
C THR A 77 -8.36 10.87 0.10
N ILE A 78 -8.79 9.68 0.52
CA ILE A 78 -10.19 9.27 0.34
C ILE A 78 -11.05 9.84 1.47
N SER A 79 -12.07 10.62 1.13
CA SER A 79 -13.08 11.03 2.11
C SER A 79 -13.96 9.84 2.52
N LYS A 80 -14.44 9.81 3.76
CA LYS A 80 -15.39 8.76 4.22
C LYS A 80 -16.60 8.66 3.29
N ALA A 81 -17.12 9.81 2.84
CA ALA A 81 -18.25 9.87 1.91
C ALA A 81 -17.94 9.18 0.57
N TRP A 82 -16.75 9.42 0.00
CA TRP A 82 -16.32 8.74 -1.21
C TRP A 82 -16.17 7.22 -1.00
N LYS A 83 -15.57 6.79 0.13
CA LYS A 83 -15.43 5.36 0.46
C LYS A 83 -16.81 4.68 0.49
N CYS A 84 -17.78 5.27 1.19
CA CYS A 84 -19.13 4.74 1.27
C CYS A 84 -19.80 4.64 -0.10
N ARG A 85 -19.66 5.69 -0.93
CA ARG A 85 -20.20 5.68 -2.29
C ARG A 85 -19.57 4.60 -3.15
N LYS A 86 -18.24 4.50 -3.16
CA LYS A 86 -17.51 3.51 -3.96
C LYS A 86 -17.82 2.08 -3.52
N PHE A 87 -17.98 1.85 -2.21
CA PHE A 87 -18.42 0.58 -1.66
C PHE A 87 -19.81 0.22 -2.17
N ALA A 88 -20.77 1.15 -2.08
CA ALA A 88 -22.15 0.93 -2.53
C ALA A 88 -22.24 0.69 -4.05
N GLU A 89 -21.47 1.42 -4.85
CA GLU A 89 -21.40 1.24 -6.33
C GLU A 89 -20.91 -0.15 -6.74
N GLY A 90 -20.08 -0.79 -5.91
CA GLY A 90 -19.56 -2.14 -6.17
C GLY A 90 -20.46 -3.26 -5.68
N LEU A 91 -21.54 -2.98 -4.94
CA LEU A 91 -22.50 -3.99 -4.50
C LEU A 91 -23.36 -4.47 -5.67
N ARG A 92 -23.75 -5.75 -5.61
CA ARG A 92 -24.63 -6.37 -6.60
C ARG A 92 -25.99 -6.70 -6.00
#